data_AF-A0A2E2VVI1-F1
#
_entry.id   AF-A0A2E2VVI1-F1
#
_cell.length_a   1.000
_cell.length_b   1.000
_cell.length_c   1.000
_cell.angle_alpha   90.00
_cell.angle_beta   90.00
_cell.angle_gamma   90.00
#
_symmetry.space_group_name_H-M   'P 1'
#
loop_
_entity.id
_entity.type
_entity.pdbx_description
1 polymer ?
#
loop_
_entity_poly.entity_id
_entity_poly.type
_entity_poly.pdbx_seq_one_letter_code
_entity_poly.pdbx_strand_id
1 'polypeptide(L)' 'VKSFNDNDDTACNLIEKINNEYSDKYNIFFGNGGDRTNQTTPEIKFCNNNNIDLIWGLGGGKIQSSSDLLKNWYK' A
#
# COMPACT_ATOMS: atom_id res chain seq x y z
N VAL A 1 -12.58 10.77 6.50
CA VAL A 1 -11.79 9.54 6.31
C VAL A 1 -12.64 8.56 5.51
N LYS A 2 -12.14 8.02 4.40
CA LYS A 2 -12.85 6.98 3.62
C LYS A 2 -12.65 5.64 4.30
N SER A 3 -13.73 5.00 4.75
CA SER A 3 -13.69 3.61 5.17
C SER A 3 -13.58 2.70 3.95
N PHE A 4 -12.88 1.57 4.10
CA PHE A 4 -12.76 0.54 3.09
C PHE A 4 -12.76 -0.84 3.78
N ASN A 5 -13.07 -1.86 3.00
CA ASN A 5 -13.04 -3.24 3.45
C ASN A 5 -11.63 -3.80 3.21
N ASP A 6 -10.98 -4.25 4.28
CA ASP A 6 -9.65 -4.86 4.32
C ASP A 6 -9.68 -6.29 4.88
N ASN A 7 -10.85 -6.95 4.88
CA ASN A 7 -11.00 -8.34 5.37
C ASN A 7 -10.16 -9.37 4.59
N ASP A 8 -9.60 -8.99 3.44
CA ASP A 8 -8.67 -9.80 2.64
C ASP A 8 -7.20 -9.45 2.87
N ASP A 9 -6.89 -8.68 3.92
CA ASP A 9 -5.57 -8.16 4.27
C ASP A 9 -4.93 -7.27 3.18
N THR A 10 -5.74 -6.66 2.30
CA THR A 10 -5.28 -5.76 1.24
C THR A 10 -5.95 -4.38 1.29
N ALA A 11 -5.33 -3.41 0.62
CA ALA A 11 -5.92 -2.11 0.38
C ALA A 11 -6.72 -2.03 -0.95
N CYS A 12 -6.98 -3.15 -1.64
CA CYS A 12 -7.56 -3.12 -2.99
C CYS A 12 -8.91 -2.40 -3.05
N ASN A 13 -9.79 -2.60 -2.05
CA ASN A 13 -11.07 -1.90 -2.00
C ASN A 13 -10.92 -0.39 -1.86
N LEU A 14 -9.90 0.09 -1.14
CA LEU A 14 -9.61 1.53 -1.07
C LEU A 14 -9.12 2.04 -2.42
N ILE A 15 -8.18 1.32 -3.05
CA ILE A 15 -7.61 1.70 -4.34
C ILE A 15 -8.72 1.82 -5.39
N GLU A 16 -9.64 0.84 -5.45
CA GLU A 16 -10.82 0.87 -6.31
C GLU A 16 -11.67 2.13 -6.09
N LYS A 17 -12.01 2.42 -4.82
CA LYS A 17 -12.82 3.60 -4.47
C LYS A 17 -12.15 4.93 -4.82
N ILE A 18 -10.82 5.00 -4.77
CA ILE A 18 -10.06 6.20 -5.15
C ILE A 18 -10.01 6.30 -6.67
N ASN A 19 -9.71 5.20 -7.36
CA ASN A 19 -9.63 5.17 -8.81
C ASN A 19 -10.98 5.58 -9.43
N ASN A 20 -12.09 5.02 -8.96
CA ASN A 20 -13.43 5.33 -9.48
C ASN A 20 -13.86 6.79 -9.27
N GLU A 21 -13.30 7.49 -8.27
CA GLU A 21 -13.69 8.88 -7.98
C GLU A 21 -12.80 9.91 -8.69
N TYR A 22 -11.54 9.56 -8.95
CA TYR A 22 -10.53 10.56 -9.30
C TYR A 22 -9.76 10.29 -10.60
N SER A 23 -9.85 9.09 -11.19
CA SER A 23 -9.09 8.74 -12.39
C SER A 23 -9.41 9.61 -13.61
N ASP A 24 -10.63 10.15 -13.70
CA ASP A 24 -11.04 11.07 -14.76
C ASP A 24 -10.28 12.41 -14.73
N LYS A 25 -9.72 12.78 -13.57
CA LYS A 25 -9.10 14.09 -13.31
C LYS A 25 -7.63 14.00 -12.98
N TYR A 26 -7.19 12.87 -12.43
CA TYR A 26 -5.85 12.71 -11.87
C TYR A 26 -5.29 11.35 -12.21
N ASN A 27 -3.97 11.33 -12.43
CA ASN A 27 -3.23 10.08 -12.46
C ASN A 27 -3.09 9.53 -11.05
N ILE A 28 -3.49 8.28 -10.86
CA ILE A 28 -3.47 7.61 -9.55
C ILE A 28 -2.24 6.72 -9.48
N PHE A 29 -1.50 6.86 -8.38
CA PHE A 29 -0.33 6.04 -8.08
C PHE A 29 -0.51 5.37 -6.72
N PHE A 30 -0.21 4.08 -6.63
CA PHE A 30 -0.16 3.36 -5.36
C PHE A 30 1.26 3.38 -4.79
N GLY A 31 1.39 3.98 -3.62
CA GLY A 31 2.67 4.24 -2.98
C GLY A 31 3.13 3.14 -2.03
N ASN A 32 4.29 2.54 -2.31
CA ASN A 32 4.88 1.46 -1.55
C ASN A 32 6.16 1.95 -0.85
N GLY A 33 6.14 1.95 0.49
CA GLY A 33 7.26 2.37 1.32
C GLY A 33 7.84 1.27 2.20
N GLY A 34 8.89 1.61 2.95
CA GLY A 34 9.49 0.71 3.94
C GLY A 34 10.11 -0.54 3.31
N ASP A 35 9.61 -1.72 3.69
CA ASP A 35 10.05 -3.04 3.22
C ASP A 35 9.10 -3.66 2.17
N ARG A 36 8.21 -2.87 1.56
CA ARG A 36 7.35 -3.32 0.47
C ARG A 36 8.13 -3.50 -0.83
N THR A 37 7.86 -4.61 -1.52
CA THR A 37 8.52 -5.03 -2.76
C THR A 37 7.51 -5.64 -3.72
N ASN A 38 7.94 -5.98 -4.93
CA ASN A 38 7.12 -6.69 -5.91
C ASN A 38 6.67 -8.10 -5.45
N GLN A 39 7.23 -8.63 -4.35
CA GLN A 39 6.88 -9.94 -3.79
C GLN A 39 5.99 -9.80 -2.53
N THR A 40 6.01 -8.65 -1.87
CA THR A 40 5.37 -8.42 -0.56
C THR A 40 4.21 -7.43 -0.60
N THR A 41 3.87 -6.89 -1.78
CA THR A 41 2.71 -6.03 -2.01
C THR A 41 1.60 -6.83 -2.71
N PRO A 42 0.49 -7.16 -2.01
CA PRO A 42 -0.61 -7.92 -2.62
C PRO A 42 -1.40 -7.13 -3.67
N GLU A 43 -1.36 -5.80 -3.62
CA GLU A 43 -2.14 -4.91 -4.50
C GLU A 43 -1.60 -4.84 -5.94
N ILE A 44 -0.41 -5.38 -6.22
CA ILE A 44 0.26 -5.25 -7.54
C ILE A 44 -0.65 -5.71 -8.68
N LYS A 45 -1.27 -6.89 -8.54
CA LYS A 45 -2.13 -7.44 -9.60
C LYS A 45 -3.35 -6.54 -9.82
N PHE A 46 -3.93 -6.01 -8.75
CA PHE A 46 -5.06 -5.09 -8.85
C PHE A 46 -4.65 -3.79 -9.54
N CYS A 47 -3.54 -3.18 -9.13
CA CYS A 47 -3.02 -1.94 -9.72
C CYS A 47 -2.73 -2.10 -11.23
N ASN A 48 -2.03 -3.18 -11.61
CA ASN A 48 -1.71 -3.46 -13.01
C ASN A 48 -2.96 -3.64 -13.88
N ASN A 49 -3.99 -4.32 -13.36
CA ASN A 49 -5.23 -4.54 -14.10
C ASN A 49 -6.08 -3.27 -14.27
N ASN A 50 -5.82 -2.23 -13.47
CA ASN A 50 -6.61 -1.00 -13.43
C ASN A 50 -5.83 0.25 -13.90
N ASN A 51 -4.68 0.07 -14.57
CA ASN A 51 -3.79 1.16 -15.00
C ASN A 51 -3.39 2.12 -13.86
N ILE A 52 -3.10 1.56 -12.68
CA ILE A 52 -2.60 2.33 -11.53
C ILE A 52 -1.12 2.02 -11.39
N ASP A 53 -0.29 3.05 -11.51
CA ASP A 53 1.16 2.90 -11.41
C ASP A 53 1.61 2.70 -9.97
N LEU A 54 2.68 1.94 -9.78
CA LEU A 54 3.27 1.63 -8.48
C LEU A 54 4.52 2.49 -8.26
N ILE A 55 4.52 3.30 -7.20
CA ILE A 55 5.70 4.03 -6.76
C ILE A 55 6.35 3.26 -5.62
N TRP A 56 7.67 3.08 -5.67
CA TRP A 56 8.44 2.33 -4.68
C TRP A 56 9.38 3.24 -3.90
N GLY A 57 9.79 2.81 -2.70
CA GLY A 57 10.75 3.53 -1.87
C GLY A 57 10.20 4.81 -1.22
N LEU A 58 8.87 4.97 -1.16
CA LEU A 58 8.27 6.12 -0.50
C LEU A 58 8.59 6.11 1.00
N GLY A 59 9.05 7.25 1.51
CA GLY A 59 9.47 7.37 2.92
C GLY A 59 10.80 6.68 3.25
N GLY A 60 11.51 6.15 2.24
CA GLY A 60 12.80 5.47 2.43
C GLY A 60 12.68 4.02 2.89
N GLY A 61 13.82 3.44 3.28
CA GLY A 61 13.90 2.07 3.76
C GLY A 61 13.29 1.91 5.16
N LYS A 62 12.88 0.68 5.49
CA LYS A 62 12.41 0.36 6.84
C LYS A 62 13.55 0.48 7.85
N ILE A 63 13.46 1.47 8.74
CA ILE A 63 14.46 1.73 9.78
C ILE A 63 14.32 0.73 10.95
N GLN A 64 13.08 0.36 11.31
CA GLN A 64 12.79 -0.55 12.41
C GLN A 64 11.46 -1.28 12.19
N SER A 65 11.35 -2.53 12.66
CA SER A 65 10.06 -3.24 12.70
C SER A 65 9.38 -3.10 14.06
N SER A 66 8.06 -3.12 14.10
CA SER A 66 7.30 -3.18 15.36
C SER A 66 7.66 -4.41 16.19
N SER A 67 7.96 -5.53 15.53
CA SER A 67 8.43 -6.74 16.20
C SER A 67 9.78 -6.52 16.90
N ASP A 68 10.70 -5.78 16.30
CA ASP A 68 11.99 -5.46 16.92
C ASP A 68 11.83 -4.50 18.10
N LEU A 69 10.91 -3.52 17.97
CA LEU A 69 10.57 -2.62 19.07
C LEU A 69 10.00 -3.38 20.27
N LEU A 70 9.07 -4.31 20.03
CA LEU A 70 8.47 -5.12 21.09
C LEU A 70 9.49 -6.06 21.73
N LYS A 71 10.37 -6.70 20.95
CA LYS A 71 11.47 -7.51 21.49
C LYS A 71 12.38 -6.72 22.43
N ASN A 72 12.62 -5.45 22.15
CA ASN A 72 13.40 -4.58 23.03
C ASN A 72 12.60 -4.10 24.24
N TRP A 73 11.27 -4.02 24.15
CA TRP A 73 10.40 -3.62 25.26
C TRP A 73 10.26 -4.71 26.34
N TYR A 74 10.29 -5.99 25.95
CA TYR A 74 10.20 -7.12 26.86
C TYR A 74 11.56 -7.54 27.48
N LYS A 75 12.64 -6.79 27.23
CA LYS A 75 13.95 -6.97 27.89
C LYS A 75 14.02 -6.15 29.16
#